data_AF-A0A2R6NNH4-F1
#
_entry.id   AF-A0A2R6NNH4-F1
#
_cell.length_a   1.000
_cell.length_b   1.000
_cell.length_c   1.000
_cell.angle_alpha   90.00
_cell.angle_beta   90.00
_cell.angle_gamma   90.00
#
_symmetry.space_group_name_H-M   'P 1'
#
loop_
_entity.id
_entity.type
_entity.pdbx_description
1 polymer ?
#
loop_
_entity_poly.entity_id
_entity_poly.type
_entity_poly.pdbx_seq_one_letter_code
_entity_poly.pdbx_strand_id
1 'polypeptide(L)'
;MDPFEVRMQFLTLLRRLNASQQSIQKVVGYALKFFPRCGEDLWDCVVEECQKGSINNRINILYLLDSMCEASLLAKAHTGTSTPESNSGSSLYVDYVSRDLSKIVDYVVPEGRQGLPNLMSTKQILDSWRSKRILDPQKIDDVMATLERRKESMEEPESGVPTNPLPRQEIFKRIEEDRERHKRLRERRWVQAVSHNPHSNLLPQLASFLPLTNDYDGEQELTLDIEFENDWETTSDWNEDDDDAAQEEAGLCFIVPEGVPMDLS
;
A
#
# COMPACT_ATOMS: atom_id res chain seq x y z
N MET A 1 -9.27 -29.14 -6.48
CA MET A 1 -8.83 -28.53 -7.74
C MET A 1 -7.47 -29.09 -8.06
N ASP A 2 -7.33 -29.65 -9.25
CA ASP A 2 -6.03 -30.05 -9.79
C ASP A 2 -5.22 -28.80 -10.19
N PRO A 3 -3.89 -28.92 -10.38
CA PRO A 3 -3.04 -27.77 -10.72
C PRO A 3 -3.44 -27.03 -12.01
N PHE A 4 -3.95 -27.74 -13.02
CA PHE A 4 -4.36 -27.12 -14.28
C PHE A 4 -5.61 -26.25 -14.11
N GLU A 5 -6.59 -26.75 -13.37
CA GLU A 5 -7.80 -26.00 -13.01
C GLU A 5 -7.44 -24.75 -12.20
N VAL A 6 -6.51 -24.88 -11.25
CA VAL A 6 -6.00 -23.77 -10.43
C VAL A 6 -5.36 -22.69 -11.32
N ARG A 7 -4.49 -23.09 -12.25
CA ARG A 7 -3.85 -22.18 -13.22
C ARG A 7 -4.88 -21.43 -14.07
N MET A 8 -5.84 -22.14 -14.64
CA MET A 8 -6.84 -21.56 -15.54
C MET A 8 -7.74 -20.53 -14.82
N GLN A 9 -8.18 -20.86 -13.61
CA GLN A 9 -8.96 -19.94 -12.78
C GLN A 9 -8.13 -18.71 -12.38
N PHE A 10 -6.88 -18.91 -12.00
CA PHE A 10 -5.99 -17.81 -11.62
C PHE A 10 -5.73 -16.84 -12.79
N LEU A 11 -5.46 -17.34 -14.00
CA LEU A 11 -5.34 -16.51 -15.20
C LEU A 11 -6.62 -15.71 -15.48
N THR A 12 -7.80 -16.29 -15.22
CA THR A 12 -9.08 -15.59 -15.35
C THR A 12 -9.20 -14.44 -14.35
N LEU A 13 -8.70 -14.62 -13.12
CA LEU A 13 -8.64 -13.57 -12.12
C LEU A 13 -7.66 -12.45 -12.53
N LEU A 14 -6.45 -12.81 -12.97
CA LEU A 14 -5.44 -11.84 -13.43
C LEU A 14 -5.93 -10.99 -14.61
N ARG A 15 -6.61 -11.59 -15.60
CA ARG A 15 -7.15 -10.85 -16.76
C ARG A 15 -8.28 -9.88 -16.40
N ARG A 16 -8.93 -10.08 -15.26
CA ARG A 16 -9.99 -9.20 -14.73
C ARG A 16 -9.49 -8.28 -13.62
N LEU A 17 -8.20 -8.32 -13.33
CA LEU A 17 -7.58 -7.48 -12.32
C LEU A 17 -7.77 -6.00 -12.69
N ASN A 18 -8.14 -5.22 -11.69
CA ASN A 18 -8.34 -3.78 -11.79
C ASN A 18 -7.94 -3.15 -10.47
N ALA A 19 -8.04 -1.82 -10.39
CA ALA A 19 -7.61 -1.12 -9.19
C ALA A 19 -8.39 -1.52 -7.93
N SER A 20 -9.65 -1.99 -8.00
CA SER A 20 -10.52 -2.25 -6.84
C SER A 20 -9.89 -3.15 -5.77
N GLN A 21 -10.10 -2.82 -4.49
CA GLN A 21 -9.61 -3.63 -3.37
C GLN A 21 -10.17 -5.05 -3.44
N GLN A 22 -11.45 -5.20 -3.79
CA GLN A 22 -12.09 -6.51 -3.93
C GLN A 22 -11.42 -7.36 -5.01
N SER A 23 -11.06 -6.77 -6.16
CA SER A 23 -10.36 -7.48 -7.23
C SER A 23 -8.99 -7.96 -6.75
N ILE A 24 -8.21 -7.06 -6.16
CA ILE A 24 -6.86 -7.38 -5.63
C ILE A 24 -6.94 -8.48 -4.55
N GLN A 25 -7.77 -8.30 -3.52
CA GLN A 25 -7.87 -9.25 -2.40
C GLN A 25 -8.36 -10.63 -2.84
N LYS A 26 -9.24 -10.68 -3.84
CA LYS A 26 -9.68 -11.96 -4.42
C LYS A 26 -8.51 -12.72 -5.05
N VAL A 27 -7.63 -12.04 -5.78
CA VAL A 27 -6.45 -12.67 -6.39
C VAL A 27 -5.42 -13.07 -5.32
N VAL A 28 -5.15 -12.19 -4.34
CA VAL A 28 -4.24 -12.49 -3.22
C VAL A 28 -4.71 -13.71 -2.43
N GLY A 29 -5.99 -13.75 -2.03
CA GLY A 29 -6.54 -14.87 -1.28
C GLY A 29 -6.48 -16.19 -2.07
N TYR A 30 -6.70 -16.15 -3.39
CA TYR A 30 -6.53 -17.31 -4.25
C TYR A 30 -5.07 -17.77 -4.32
N ALA A 31 -4.15 -16.82 -4.51
CA ALA A 31 -2.72 -17.09 -4.63
C ALA A 31 -2.14 -17.73 -3.36
N LEU A 32 -2.49 -17.20 -2.18
CA LEU A 32 -2.03 -17.73 -0.90
C LEU A 32 -2.65 -19.09 -0.58
N LYS A 33 -3.94 -19.27 -0.87
CA LYS A 33 -4.65 -20.55 -0.64
C LYS A 33 -3.98 -21.72 -1.38
N PHE A 34 -3.52 -21.50 -2.60
CA PHE A 34 -2.92 -22.55 -3.43
C PHE A 34 -1.40 -22.52 -3.49
N PHE A 35 -0.74 -21.60 -2.77
CA PHE A 35 0.72 -21.48 -2.74
C PHE A 35 1.44 -22.80 -2.44
N PRO A 36 1.06 -23.61 -1.41
CA PRO A 36 1.84 -24.80 -1.05
C PRO A 36 1.94 -25.87 -2.14
N ARG A 37 1.03 -25.85 -3.12
CA ARG A 37 0.99 -26.83 -4.21
C ARG A 37 1.34 -26.24 -5.57
N CYS A 38 1.00 -24.98 -5.80
CA CYS A 38 1.04 -24.34 -7.12
C CYS A 38 1.77 -22.99 -7.11
N GLY A 39 2.47 -22.61 -6.03
CA GLY A 39 3.03 -21.26 -5.87
C GLY A 39 3.95 -20.82 -7.01
N GLU A 40 4.81 -21.72 -7.49
CA GLU A 40 5.72 -21.44 -8.63
C GLU A 40 4.95 -21.27 -9.96
N ASP A 41 4.02 -22.18 -10.27
CA ASP A 41 3.19 -22.08 -11.49
C ASP A 41 2.29 -20.83 -11.49
N LEU A 42 1.76 -20.46 -10.32
CA LEU A 42 1.02 -19.22 -10.13
C LEU A 42 1.92 -18.00 -10.30
N TRP A 43 3.16 -18.05 -9.82
CA TRP A 43 4.13 -16.98 -10.04
C TRP A 43 4.43 -16.80 -11.54
N ASP A 44 4.64 -17.89 -12.27
CA ASP A 44 4.85 -17.84 -13.72
C ASP A 44 3.66 -17.19 -14.44
N CYS A 45 2.42 -17.47 -14.00
CA CYS A 45 1.23 -16.78 -14.51
C CYS A 45 1.27 -15.26 -14.27
N VAL A 46 1.72 -14.82 -13.09
CA VAL A 46 1.84 -13.39 -12.78
C VAL A 46 2.86 -12.73 -13.70
N VAL A 47 4.05 -13.33 -13.85
CA VAL A 47 5.12 -12.78 -14.70
C VAL A 47 4.70 -12.76 -16.17
N GLU A 48 4.04 -13.82 -16.65
CA GLU A 48 3.53 -13.92 -18.03
C GLU A 48 2.45 -12.85 -18.32
N GLU A 49 1.47 -12.69 -17.43
CA GLU A 49 0.42 -11.67 -17.58
C GLU A 49 0.98 -10.24 -17.42
N CYS A 50 2.06 -10.05 -16.65
CA CYS A 50 2.78 -8.78 -16.57
C CYS A 50 3.47 -8.46 -17.90
N GLN A 51 4.14 -9.44 -18.51
CA GLN A 51 4.84 -9.26 -19.79
C GLN A 51 3.88 -8.92 -20.94
N LYS A 52 2.78 -9.67 -21.09
CA LYS A 52 1.86 -9.52 -22.25
C LYS A 52 0.73 -8.53 -22.05
N GLY A 53 0.45 -8.13 -20.81
CA GLY A 53 -0.65 -7.21 -20.48
C GLY A 53 -0.42 -5.78 -20.98
N SER A 54 -1.50 -4.99 -21.06
CA SER A 54 -1.39 -3.57 -21.37
C SER A 54 -0.69 -2.79 -20.25
N ILE A 55 -0.25 -1.55 -20.53
CA ILE A 55 0.41 -0.70 -19.54
C ILE A 55 -0.41 -0.53 -18.25
N ASN A 56 -1.74 -0.53 -18.40
CA ASN A 56 -2.66 -0.45 -17.28
C ASN A 56 -2.79 -1.77 -16.51
N ASN A 57 -2.78 -2.91 -17.20
CA ASN A 57 -2.76 -4.22 -16.54
C ASN A 57 -1.46 -4.44 -15.74
N ARG A 58 -0.33 -3.99 -16.30
CA ARG A 58 0.98 -4.09 -15.66
C ARG A 58 1.03 -3.34 -14.32
N ILE A 59 0.52 -2.11 -14.26
CA ILE A 59 0.46 -1.38 -12.99
C ILE A 59 -0.50 -2.06 -12.00
N ASN A 60 -1.63 -2.60 -12.48
CA ASN A 60 -2.54 -3.38 -11.63
C ASN A 60 -1.83 -4.59 -11.00
N ILE A 61 -1.00 -5.29 -11.77
CA ILE A 61 -0.18 -6.39 -11.25
C ILE A 61 0.80 -5.89 -10.18
N LEU A 62 1.45 -4.73 -10.36
CA LEU A 62 2.35 -4.20 -9.33
C LEU A 62 1.62 -3.92 -8.01
N TYR A 63 0.42 -3.35 -8.05
CA TYR A 63 -0.41 -3.17 -6.84
C TYR A 63 -0.93 -4.49 -6.26
N LEU A 64 -1.15 -5.51 -7.09
CA LEU A 64 -1.42 -6.86 -6.61
C LEU A 64 -0.20 -7.41 -5.87
N LEU A 65 1.01 -7.25 -6.41
CA LEU A 65 2.25 -7.71 -5.76
C LEU A 65 2.47 -7.02 -4.41
N ASP A 66 2.19 -5.71 -4.32
CA ASP A 66 2.24 -4.96 -3.07
C ASP A 66 1.38 -5.61 -1.98
N SER A 67 0.09 -5.80 -2.28
CA SER A 67 -0.83 -6.46 -1.34
C SER A 67 -0.51 -7.93 -1.09
N MET A 68 0.07 -8.64 -2.07
CA MET A 68 0.42 -10.05 -1.93
C MET A 68 1.65 -10.24 -1.05
N CYS A 69 2.63 -9.33 -1.11
CA CYS A 69 3.79 -9.33 -0.23
C CYS A 69 3.38 -9.04 1.21
N GLU A 70 2.58 -7.99 1.45
CA GLU A 70 2.04 -7.68 2.78
C GLU A 70 1.29 -8.87 3.38
N ALA A 71 0.39 -9.49 2.60
CA ALA A 71 -0.36 -10.66 3.05
C ALA A 71 0.54 -11.90 3.27
N SER A 72 1.60 -12.07 2.49
CA SER A 72 2.57 -13.16 2.68
C SER A 72 3.34 -13.01 3.99
N LEU A 73 3.77 -11.78 4.32
CA LEU A 73 4.48 -11.48 5.57
C LEU A 73 3.55 -11.64 6.78
N LEU A 74 2.30 -11.19 6.68
CA LEU A 74 1.30 -11.40 7.74
C LEU A 74 1.00 -12.88 7.98
N ALA A 75 0.84 -13.67 6.90
CA ALA A 75 0.63 -15.11 7.02
C ALA A 75 1.80 -15.80 7.73
N LYS A 76 3.05 -15.38 7.43
CA LYS A 76 4.24 -15.88 8.12
C LYS A 76 4.21 -15.55 9.62
N ALA A 77 3.88 -14.32 9.98
CA ALA A 77 3.81 -13.89 11.38
C ALA A 77 2.82 -14.73 12.22
N HIS A 78 1.66 -15.10 11.65
CA HIS A 78 0.67 -15.91 12.35
C HIS A 78 1.06 -17.39 12.51
N THR A 79 1.94 -17.92 11.66
CA THR A 79 2.32 -19.34 11.71
C THR A 79 3.30 -19.70 12.82
N GLY A 80 3.95 -18.72 13.48
CA GLY A 80 4.56 -18.86 14.81
C GLY A 80 5.61 -19.95 15.05
N THR A 81 5.98 -20.77 14.05
CA THR A 81 6.90 -21.89 14.22
C THR A 81 8.34 -21.40 14.25
N SER A 82 8.71 -20.90 15.42
CA SER A 82 10.07 -20.73 15.91
C SER A 82 10.69 -22.10 16.23
N THR A 83 10.68 -23.03 15.27
CA THR A 83 11.44 -24.29 15.38
C THR A 83 12.77 -24.10 14.65
N PRO A 84 13.92 -24.10 15.36
CA PRO A 84 15.23 -23.75 14.79
C PRO A 84 15.76 -24.72 13.71
N GLU A 85 15.04 -25.80 13.43
CA GLU A 85 15.48 -26.87 12.51
C GLU A 85 14.81 -26.81 11.12
N SER A 86 13.78 -25.97 10.93
CA SER A 86 13.13 -25.75 9.63
C SER A 86 13.38 -24.33 9.14
N ASN A 87 14.65 -23.94 9.07
CA ASN A 87 15.11 -22.64 8.59
C ASN A 87 14.98 -22.49 7.05
N SER A 88 14.04 -23.21 6.44
CA SER A 88 13.69 -23.03 5.03
C SER A 88 12.75 -21.82 4.95
N GLY A 89 13.36 -20.64 5.07
CA GLY A 89 12.76 -19.32 5.14
C GLY A 89 12.05 -18.87 3.86
N SER A 90 11.04 -19.62 3.42
CA SER A 90 10.21 -19.20 2.29
C SER A 90 9.25 -18.10 2.73
N SER A 91 9.53 -16.85 2.34
CA SER A 91 8.63 -15.71 2.54
C SER A 91 7.50 -15.70 1.50
N LEU A 92 7.03 -16.89 1.13
CA LEU A 92 6.05 -17.16 0.08
C LEU A 92 6.40 -16.42 -1.22
N TYR A 93 5.54 -15.50 -1.66
CA TYR A 93 5.74 -14.73 -2.88
C TYR A 93 6.80 -13.63 -2.77
N VAL A 94 7.22 -13.23 -1.56
CA VAL A 94 8.23 -12.19 -1.36
C VAL A 94 9.58 -12.61 -1.97
N ASP A 95 9.94 -13.89 -1.87
CA ASP A 95 11.20 -14.40 -2.43
C ASP A 95 11.19 -14.34 -3.96
N TYR A 96 10.04 -14.67 -4.58
CA TYR A 96 9.88 -14.59 -6.03
C TYR A 96 9.92 -13.13 -6.53
N VAL A 97 9.26 -12.21 -5.81
CA VAL A 97 9.33 -10.77 -6.12
C VAL A 97 10.76 -10.27 -5.98
N SER A 98 11.47 -10.64 -4.91
CA SER A 98 12.87 -10.26 -4.66
C SER A 98 13.84 -10.78 -5.73
N ARG A 99 13.54 -11.94 -6.31
CA ARG A 99 14.33 -12.56 -7.39
C ARG A 99 14.10 -11.84 -8.72
N ASP A 100 12.85 -11.57 -9.06
CA ASP A 100 12.46 -11.08 -10.38
C ASP A 100 12.14 -9.57 -10.40
N LEU A 101 12.50 -8.82 -9.35
CA LEU A 101 12.14 -7.42 -9.16
C LEU A 101 12.47 -6.55 -10.38
N SER A 102 13.72 -6.58 -10.85
CA SER A 102 14.15 -5.77 -12.00
C SER A 102 13.35 -6.10 -13.26
N LYS A 103 13.08 -7.39 -13.50
CA LYS A 103 12.29 -7.86 -14.65
C LYS A 103 10.84 -7.36 -14.58
N ILE A 104 10.23 -7.41 -13.40
CA ILE A 104 8.86 -6.88 -13.19
C ILE A 104 8.84 -5.37 -13.43
N VAL A 105 9.81 -4.63 -12.88
CA VAL A 105 9.89 -3.18 -13.07
C VAL A 105 10.07 -2.83 -14.56
N ASP A 106 10.89 -3.56 -15.30
CA ASP A 106 11.06 -3.38 -16.75
C ASP A 106 9.76 -3.62 -17.53
N TYR A 107 8.90 -4.54 -17.07
CA TYR A 107 7.58 -4.73 -17.68
C TYR A 107 6.60 -3.61 -17.31
N VAL A 108 6.60 -3.15 -16.05
CA VAL A 108 5.66 -2.12 -15.58
C VAL A 108 6.03 -0.74 -16.11
N VAL A 109 7.32 -0.43 -16.15
CA VAL A 109 7.90 0.82 -16.64
C VAL A 109 8.88 0.49 -17.78
N PRO A 110 8.35 0.10 -18.96
CA PRO A 110 9.19 -0.15 -20.12
C PRO A 110 9.90 1.13 -20.57
N GLU A 111 11.00 0.97 -21.30
CA GLU A 111 11.74 2.09 -21.88
C GLU A 111 10.86 2.88 -22.87
N GLY A 112 11.12 4.19 -22.94
CA GLY A 112 10.37 5.14 -23.76
C GLY A 112 9.13 5.73 -23.06
N ARG A 113 8.38 6.57 -23.81
CA ARG A 113 7.25 7.36 -23.26
C ARG A 113 6.09 6.53 -22.73
N GLN A 114 5.93 5.30 -23.22
CA GLN A 114 4.86 4.39 -22.81
C GLN A 114 4.95 3.94 -21.34
N GLY A 115 6.15 3.99 -20.73
CA GLY A 115 6.34 3.67 -19.30
C GLY A 115 6.04 4.84 -18.36
N LEU A 116 6.06 6.08 -18.86
CA LEU A 116 5.90 7.30 -18.05
C LEU A 116 4.64 7.31 -17.18
N PRO A 117 3.45 6.86 -17.65
CA PRO A 117 2.25 6.85 -16.80
C PRO A 117 2.39 6.02 -15.52
N ASN A 118 3.27 5.02 -15.51
CA ASN A 118 3.46 4.14 -14.36
C ASN A 118 4.66 4.57 -13.48
N LEU A 119 5.58 5.38 -14.01
CA LEU A 119 6.86 5.69 -13.36
C LEU A 119 6.70 6.18 -11.91
N MET A 120 5.84 7.18 -11.68
CA MET A 120 5.65 7.77 -10.36
C MET A 120 5.02 6.78 -9.36
N SER A 121 3.99 6.05 -9.77
CA SER A 121 3.34 5.04 -8.93
C SER A 121 4.28 3.88 -8.61
N THR A 122 5.10 3.46 -9.57
CA THR A 122 6.12 2.42 -9.35
C THR A 122 7.15 2.87 -8.32
N LYS A 123 7.68 4.09 -8.43
CA LYS A 123 8.60 4.66 -7.43
C LYS A 123 7.99 4.69 -6.03
N GLN A 124 6.75 5.16 -5.91
CA GLN A 124 6.03 5.19 -4.63
C GLN A 124 5.90 3.79 -3.99
N ILE A 125 5.60 2.76 -4.78
CA ILE A 125 5.52 1.38 -4.28
C ILE A 125 6.91 0.87 -3.85
N LEU A 126 7.95 1.14 -4.64
CA LEU A 126 9.32 0.77 -4.30
C LEU A 126 9.80 1.44 -3.01
N ASP A 127 9.53 2.74 -2.85
CA ASP A 127 9.84 3.47 -1.61
C ASP A 127 9.07 2.90 -0.42
N SER A 128 7.79 2.56 -0.59
CA SER A 128 6.99 1.86 0.44
C SER A 128 7.62 0.51 0.83
N TRP A 129 8.03 -0.31 -0.16
CA TRP A 129 8.68 -1.60 0.09
C TRP A 129 10.02 -1.44 0.82
N ARG A 130 10.76 -0.39 0.50
CA ARG A 130 12.05 -0.04 1.13
C ARG A 130 11.86 0.36 2.59
N SER A 131 10.97 1.32 2.83
CA SER A 131 10.69 1.86 4.18
C SER A 131 10.08 0.79 5.10
N LYS A 132 9.14 -0.03 4.58
CA LYS A 132 8.51 -1.13 5.33
C LYS A 132 9.38 -2.39 5.41
N ARG A 133 10.58 -2.40 4.83
CA ARG A 133 11.48 -3.57 4.76
C ARG A 133 10.80 -4.83 4.19
N ILE A 134 9.91 -4.65 3.23
CA ILE A 134 9.25 -5.77 2.52
C ILE A 134 10.30 -6.54 1.68
N LEU A 135 11.21 -5.81 1.02
CA LEU A 135 12.38 -6.36 0.34
C LEU A 135 13.66 -5.72 0.89
N ASP A 136 14.80 -6.33 0.56
CA ASP A 136 16.11 -5.76 0.84
C ASP A 136 16.25 -4.36 0.21
N PRO A 137 16.49 -3.31 1.02
CA PRO A 137 16.63 -1.94 0.52
C PRO A 137 17.70 -1.79 -0.55
N GLN A 138 18.81 -2.55 -0.48
CA GLN A 138 19.86 -2.44 -1.49
C GLN A 138 19.34 -2.83 -2.88
N LYS A 139 18.57 -3.91 -2.97
CA LYS A 139 17.95 -4.34 -4.24
C LYS A 139 16.98 -3.29 -4.77
N ILE A 140 16.24 -2.63 -3.88
CA ILE A 140 15.32 -1.56 -4.30
C ILE A 140 16.10 -0.34 -4.80
N ASP A 141 17.14 0.06 -4.07
CA ASP A 141 18.00 1.20 -4.43
C ASP A 141 18.66 1.00 -5.81
N ASP A 142 19.12 -0.22 -6.10
CA ASP A 142 19.69 -0.57 -7.41
C ASP A 142 18.66 -0.41 -8.57
N VAL A 143 17.41 -0.83 -8.35
CA VAL A 143 16.32 -0.71 -9.33
C VAL A 143 15.87 0.74 -9.47
N MET A 144 15.74 1.47 -8.37
CA MET A 144 15.43 2.91 -8.36
C MET A 144 16.48 3.72 -9.11
N ALA A 145 17.76 3.46 -8.87
CA ALA A 145 18.86 4.10 -9.59
C ALA A 145 18.80 3.82 -11.10
N THR A 146 18.38 2.61 -11.49
CA THR A 146 18.19 2.24 -12.90
C THR A 146 17.02 3.00 -13.54
N LEU A 147 15.91 3.15 -12.83
CA LEU A 147 14.78 3.96 -13.28
C LEU A 147 15.14 5.43 -13.43
N GLU A 148 15.93 6.00 -12.51
CA GLU A 148 16.35 7.40 -12.63
C GLU A 148 17.27 7.64 -13.81
N ARG A 149 18.25 6.75 -14.06
CA ARG A 149 19.10 6.85 -15.26
C ARG A 149 18.28 6.80 -16.56
N ARG A 150 17.18 6.03 -16.58
CA ARG A 150 16.32 5.94 -17.76
C ARG A 150 15.39 7.16 -17.92
N LYS A 151 15.04 7.86 -16.84
CA LYS A 151 14.08 8.96 -16.86
C LYS A 151 14.45 10.03 -17.90
N GLU A 152 15.71 10.42 -17.96
CA GLU A 152 16.21 11.44 -18.90
C GLU A 152 15.96 11.02 -20.36
N SER A 153 16.21 9.76 -20.69
CA SER A 153 15.96 9.21 -22.03
C SER A 153 14.47 9.08 -22.40
N MET A 154 13.58 9.02 -21.40
CA MET A 154 12.13 8.87 -21.63
C MET A 154 11.44 10.20 -21.92
N GLU A 155 12.02 11.31 -21.45
CA GLU A 155 11.45 12.66 -21.63
C GLU A 155 11.85 13.27 -22.99
N GLU A 156 12.93 12.79 -23.61
CA GLU A 156 13.33 13.26 -24.94
C GLU A 156 12.21 13.05 -25.99
N PRO A 157 12.01 14.04 -26.89
CA PRO A 157 11.04 13.90 -27.96
C PRO A 157 11.53 12.87 -28.98
N GLU A 158 10.82 11.74 -29.10
CA GLU A 158 10.99 10.84 -30.24
C GLU A 158 10.74 11.64 -31.53
N SER A 159 11.80 11.79 -32.32
CA SER A 159 11.73 12.37 -33.65
C SER A 159 10.90 11.48 -34.58
N GLY A 160 9.63 11.82 -34.77
CA GLY A 160 8.91 11.55 -36.02
C GLY A 160 8.07 10.28 -36.13
N VAL A 161 7.82 9.52 -35.07
CA VAL A 161 6.85 8.41 -35.10
C VAL A 161 5.58 8.83 -34.37
N PRO A 162 4.39 8.82 -35.01
CA PRO A 162 3.14 9.04 -34.30
C PRO A 162 2.96 7.87 -33.33
N THR A 163 3.15 8.12 -32.04
CA THR A 163 2.75 7.19 -30.99
C THR A 163 1.26 6.95 -31.18
N ASN A 164 0.86 5.73 -31.58
CA ASN A 164 -0.56 5.39 -31.71
C ASN A 164 -1.23 5.69 -30.38
N PRO A 165 -2.12 6.70 -30.30
CA PRO A 165 -2.75 7.06 -29.05
C PRO A 165 -3.55 5.87 -28.55
N LEU A 166 -3.41 5.55 -27.26
CA LEU A 166 -4.18 4.48 -26.61
C LEU A 166 -5.68 4.68 -26.92
N PRO A 167 -6.44 3.59 -27.13
CA PRO A 167 -7.87 3.69 -27.37
C PRO A 167 -8.55 4.51 -26.26
N ARG A 168 -9.49 5.39 -26.64
CA ARG A 168 -10.17 6.31 -25.69
C ARG A 168 -10.77 5.58 -24.48
N GLN A 169 -11.27 4.36 -24.68
CA GLN A 169 -11.80 3.51 -23.61
C GLN A 169 -10.72 3.10 -22.59
N GLU A 170 -9.50 2.81 -23.05
CA GLU A 170 -8.38 2.47 -22.17
C GLU A 170 -7.90 3.69 -21.37
N ILE A 171 -7.91 4.88 -21.99
CA ILE A 171 -7.62 6.14 -21.30
C ILE A 171 -8.65 6.40 -20.19
N PHE A 172 -9.95 6.28 -20.47
CA PHE A 172 -10.97 6.47 -19.43
C PHE A 172 -10.89 5.42 -18.33
N LYS A 173 -10.64 4.15 -18.69
CA LYS A 173 -10.42 3.08 -17.72
C LYS A 173 -9.24 3.42 -16.81
N ARG A 174 -8.13 3.93 -17.38
CA ARG A 174 -6.98 4.35 -16.59
C ARG A 174 -7.33 5.48 -15.63
N ILE A 175 -8.00 6.53 -16.10
CA ILE A 175 -8.40 7.68 -15.26
C ILE A 175 -9.24 7.20 -14.07
N GLU A 176 -10.22 6.33 -14.31
CA GLU A 176 -11.08 5.82 -13.24
C GLU A 176 -10.29 4.93 -12.26
N GLU A 177 -9.39 4.08 -12.76
CA GLU A 177 -8.53 3.26 -11.92
C GLU A 177 -7.56 4.09 -11.07
N ASP A 178 -7.00 5.17 -11.62
CA ASP A 178 -6.11 6.07 -10.88
C ASP A 178 -6.89 6.89 -9.84
N ARG A 179 -8.11 7.34 -10.14
CA ARG A 179 -9.02 7.95 -9.16
C ARG A 179 -9.28 7.01 -8.00
N GLU A 180 -9.55 5.75 -8.32
CA GLU A 180 -9.85 4.70 -7.36
C GLU A 180 -8.60 4.29 -6.53
N ARG A 181 -7.38 4.39 -7.07
CA ARG A 181 -6.12 4.29 -6.29
C ARG A 181 -5.94 5.44 -5.31
N HIS A 182 -6.13 6.68 -5.78
CA HIS A 182 -5.99 7.87 -4.93
C HIS A 182 -6.99 7.87 -3.79
N LYS A 183 -8.23 7.46 -4.08
CA LYS A 183 -9.26 7.25 -3.07
C LYS A 183 -8.77 6.31 -1.96
N ARG A 184 -8.20 5.16 -2.29
CA ARG A 184 -7.65 4.24 -1.28
C ARG A 184 -6.47 4.79 -0.51
N LEU A 185 -5.58 5.51 -1.19
CA LEU A 185 -4.45 6.13 -0.50
C LEU A 185 -4.96 7.09 0.59
N ARG A 186 -6.00 7.86 0.28
CA ARG A 186 -6.67 8.76 1.24
C ARG A 186 -7.39 7.98 2.35
N GLU A 187 -8.08 6.89 2.01
CA GLU A 187 -8.75 6.03 3.00
C GLU A 187 -7.78 5.34 3.97
N ARG A 188 -6.55 5.06 3.55
CA ARG A 188 -5.52 4.45 4.42
C ARG A 188 -4.76 5.48 5.25
N ARG A 189 -4.72 6.74 4.81
CA ARG A 189 -3.87 7.78 5.42
C ARG A 189 -4.26 8.11 6.87
N TRP A 190 -5.53 8.00 7.23
CA TRP A 190 -6.03 8.30 8.58
C TRP A 190 -6.08 7.06 9.48
N VAL A 191 -5.69 5.88 8.99
CA VAL A 191 -5.64 4.66 9.81
C VAL A 191 -4.44 4.76 10.74
N GLN A 192 -4.69 4.98 12.03
CA GLN A 192 -3.65 4.93 13.05
C GLN A 192 -3.17 3.48 13.26
N ALA A 193 -1.87 3.32 13.47
CA ALA A 193 -1.30 2.01 13.78
C ALA A 193 -1.62 1.66 15.24
N VAL A 194 -2.59 0.77 15.45
CA VAL A 194 -2.82 0.22 16.79
C VAL A 194 -1.76 -0.85 17.04
N SER A 195 -0.79 -0.58 17.91
CA SER A 195 0.11 -1.60 18.42
C SER A 195 -0.72 -2.75 18.97
N HIS A 196 -0.69 -3.89 18.28
CA HIS A 196 -1.39 -5.09 18.71
C HIS A 196 -0.65 -5.65 19.92
N ASN A 197 -0.95 -5.13 21.12
CA ASN A 197 -0.44 -5.72 22.34
C ASN A 197 -0.98 -7.17 22.41
N PRO A 198 -0.12 -8.20 22.45
CA PRO A 198 -0.55 -9.61 22.45
C PRO A 198 -1.40 -10.00 23.67
N HIS A 199 -1.55 -9.09 24.64
CA HIS A 199 -2.43 -9.24 25.81
C HIS A 199 -3.86 -8.68 25.63
N SER A 200 -4.30 -8.35 24.41
CA SER A 200 -5.59 -7.71 24.09
C SER A 200 -6.87 -8.52 24.39
N ASN A 201 -6.82 -9.53 25.27
CA ASN A 201 -8.02 -10.21 25.78
C ASN A 201 -8.67 -9.45 26.96
N LEU A 202 -8.18 -8.25 27.31
CA LEU A 202 -8.78 -7.39 28.32
C LEU A 202 -9.69 -6.35 27.67
N LEU A 203 -10.80 -6.05 28.37
CA LEU A 203 -11.74 -4.97 28.04
C LEU A 203 -10.99 -3.68 27.68
N PRO A 204 -11.44 -2.90 26.68
CA PRO A 204 -10.85 -1.61 26.37
C PRO A 204 -10.93 -0.72 27.62
N GLN A 205 -9.78 -0.50 28.26
CA GLN A 205 -9.66 0.49 29.32
C GLN A 205 -9.68 1.88 28.68
N LEU A 206 -10.46 2.79 29.24
CA LEU A 206 -10.42 4.20 28.83
C LEU A 206 -9.01 4.74 29.08
N ALA A 207 -8.55 5.62 28.19
CA ALA A 207 -7.23 6.25 28.22
C ALA A 207 -6.85 6.80 29.62
N SER A 208 -7.83 7.36 30.34
CA SER A 208 -7.68 7.93 31.68
C SER A 208 -7.31 6.94 32.78
N PHE A 209 -7.41 5.63 32.52
CA PHE A 209 -7.09 4.56 33.48
C PHE A 209 -5.87 3.73 33.08
N LEU A 210 -5.18 4.11 32.00
CA LEU A 210 -3.88 3.52 31.70
C LEU A 210 -2.91 3.93 32.82
N PRO A 211 -2.24 2.98 33.48
CA PRO A 211 -1.22 3.33 34.45
C PRO A 211 -0.15 4.16 33.74
N LEU A 212 0.13 5.36 34.27
CA LEU A 212 1.35 6.09 33.95
C LEU A 212 2.50 5.11 34.20
N THR A 213 3.15 4.65 33.13
CA THR A 213 4.13 3.57 33.21
C THR A 213 5.21 3.96 34.20
N ASN A 214 5.44 3.08 35.19
CA ASN A 214 6.64 3.15 36.01
C ASN A 214 7.82 2.72 35.13
N ASP A 215 9.02 3.25 35.40
CA ASP A 215 10.30 3.00 34.72
C ASP A 215 10.73 1.52 34.58
N TYR A 216 9.90 0.56 35.00
CA TYR A 216 10.14 -0.88 35.00
C TYR A 216 9.42 -1.66 33.89
N ASP A 217 8.45 -1.06 33.17
CA ASP A 217 7.82 -1.68 32.00
C ASP A 217 8.66 -1.34 30.75
N GLY A 218 9.67 -2.16 30.46
CA GLY A 218 10.67 -1.87 29.42
C GLY A 218 10.08 -1.60 28.03
N GLU A 219 10.68 -0.65 27.29
CA GLU A 219 10.57 -0.28 25.86
C GLU A 219 9.31 -0.68 25.04
N GLN A 220 8.14 -0.84 25.65
CA GLN A 220 6.88 -1.04 24.93
C GLN A 220 6.11 0.26 24.98
N GLU A 221 6.26 1.09 23.94
CA GLU A 221 5.45 2.30 23.73
C GLU A 221 3.97 1.94 23.76
N LEU A 222 3.19 2.64 24.59
CA LEU A 222 1.75 2.44 24.65
C LEU A 222 1.10 2.93 23.35
N THR A 223 -0.06 2.39 23.01
CA THR A 223 -0.83 2.85 21.83
C THR A 223 -1.18 4.33 21.90
N LEU A 224 -1.41 4.87 23.11
CA LEU A 224 -1.64 6.30 23.31
C LEU A 224 -0.38 7.14 23.04
N ASP A 225 0.80 6.62 23.37
CA ASP A 225 2.05 7.35 23.15
C ASP A 225 2.31 7.50 21.65
N ILE A 226 2.02 6.45 20.87
CA ILE A 226 2.15 6.48 19.39
C ILE A 226 1.13 7.44 18.76
N GLU A 227 -0.13 7.44 19.22
CA GLU A 227 -1.14 8.38 18.73
C GLU A 227 -0.72 9.83 19.03
N PHE A 228 -0.34 10.11 20.28
CA PHE A 228 0.09 11.43 20.72
C PHE A 228 1.33 11.93 19.97
N GLU A 229 2.37 11.11 19.81
CA GLU A 229 3.59 11.52 19.10
C GLU A 229 3.31 11.81 17.62
N ASN A 230 2.48 10.99 16.95
CA ASN A 230 2.07 11.24 15.56
C ASN A 230 1.29 12.56 15.42
N ASP A 231 0.33 12.81 16.32
CA ASP A 231 -0.45 14.03 16.32
C ASP A 231 0.46 15.24 16.65
N TRP A 232 1.36 15.10 17.61
CA TRP A 232 2.31 16.15 17.99
C TRP A 232 3.27 16.53 16.85
N GLU A 233 3.83 15.55 16.13
CA GLU A 233 4.69 15.79 14.97
C GLU A 233 3.96 16.45 13.79
N THR A 234 2.64 16.26 13.69
CA THR A 234 1.81 16.76 12.58
C THR A 234 0.93 17.95 12.95
N THR A 235 0.95 18.37 14.22
CA THR A 235 0.22 19.54 14.71
C THR A 235 0.74 20.79 14.02
N SER A 236 -0.13 21.47 13.29
CA SER A 236 0.17 22.78 12.71
C SER A 236 -0.05 23.90 13.73
N ASP A 237 0.57 25.04 13.51
CA ASP A 237 0.28 26.25 14.26
C ASP A 237 -1.19 26.68 14.10
N TRP A 238 -1.72 27.28 15.16
CA TRP A 238 -3.05 27.89 15.19
C TRP A 238 -3.20 28.96 14.10
N ASN A 239 -4.34 28.96 13.41
CA ASN A 239 -4.62 29.86 12.29
C ASN A 239 -6.07 30.39 12.28
N GLU A 240 -6.42 31.16 11.24
CA GLU A 240 -7.73 31.80 11.09
C GLU A 240 -8.91 30.80 11.03
N ASP A 241 -8.73 29.63 10.41
CA ASP A 241 -9.77 28.60 10.37
C ASP A 241 -10.04 28.04 11.78
N ASP A 242 -9.04 28.03 12.68
CA ASP A 242 -9.19 27.60 14.07
C ASP A 242 -9.95 28.64 14.91
N ASP A 243 -9.67 29.94 14.69
CA ASP A 243 -10.43 31.05 15.31
C ASP A 243 -11.91 31.00 14.91
N ASP A 244 -12.18 30.81 13.61
CA ASP A 244 -13.53 30.68 13.06
C ASP A 244 -14.26 29.46 13.64
N ALA A 245 -13.59 28.30 13.71
CA ALA A 245 -14.16 27.08 14.28
C ALA A 245 -14.50 27.25 15.77
N ALA A 246 -13.59 27.87 16.55
CA ALA A 246 -13.82 28.14 17.97
C ALA A 246 -14.99 29.12 18.18
N GLN A 247 -15.10 30.15 17.34
CA GLN A 247 -16.20 31.11 17.40
C GLN A 247 -17.54 30.48 17.01
N GLU A 248 -17.57 29.63 15.98
CA GLU A 248 -18.76 28.86 15.59
C GLU A 248 -19.24 27.96 16.73
N GLU A 249 -18.32 27.20 17.35
CA GLU A 249 -18.64 26.33 18.47
C GLU A 249 -19.17 27.13 19.68
N ALA A 250 -18.51 28.25 20.00
CA ALA A 250 -18.95 29.13 21.08
C ALA A 250 -20.37 29.68 20.82
N GLY A 251 -20.70 30.06 19.58
CA GLY A 251 -22.02 30.54 19.19
C GLY A 251 -23.13 29.48 19.32
N LEU A 252 -22.80 28.20 19.12
CA LEU A 252 -23.73 27.08 19.31
C LEU A 252 -23.95 26.75 20.79
N CYS A 253 -22.89 26.79 21.59
CA CYS A 253 -22.94 26.46 23.02
C CYS A 253 -23.56 27.58 23.87
N PHE A 254 -23.29 28.84 23.51
CA PHE A 254 -23.78 30.01 24.21
C PHE A 254 -24.71 30.82 23.31
N ILE A 255 -25.94 30.32 23.15
CA ILE A 255 -27.01 31.09 22.48
C ILE A 255 -27.24 32.36 23.29
N VAL A 256 -26.73 33.49 22.82
CA VAL A 256 -27.05 34.80 23.38
C VAL A 256 -28.51 35.10 23.02
N PRO A 257 -29.45 35.12 23.97
CA PRO A 257 -30.80 35.55 23.68
C PRO A 257 -30.73 37.02 23.23
N GLU A 258 -31.37 37.36 22.11
CA GLU A 258 -31.39 38.75 21.64
C GLU A 258 -31.75 39.72 22.78
N GLY A 259 -30.79 40.57 23.17
CA GLY A 259 -30.99 41.62 24.15
C GLY A 259 -30.48 41.38 25.58
N VAL A 260 -29.79 40.27 25.88
CA VAL A 260 -29.14 40.08 27.21
C VAL A 260 -27.62 40.14 27.04
N PRO A 261 -26.91 41.10 27.69
CA PRO A 261 -25.46 41.14 27.64
C PRO A 261 -24.87 39.88 28.29
N MET A 262 -23.87 39.27 27.66
CA MET A 262 -23.07 38.19 28.28
C MET A 262 -22.46 38.71 29.58
N ASP A 263 -22.82 38.09 30.70
CA ASP A 263 -22.19 38.38 31.99
C ASP A 263 -20.81 37.72 32.02
N LEU A 264 -19.76 38.54 31.96
CA LEU A 264 -18.35 38.13 31.99
C LEU A 264 -17.75 38.38 33.38
N SER A 265 -18.49 38.06 34.44
CA SER A 265 -18.03 38.14 35.83
C SER A 265 -17.37 36.86 36.32
#